data_AF-B0ESF4-F1
#
_entry.id   AF-B0ESF4-F1
#
_cell.length_a   1.000
_cell.length_b   1.000
_cell.length_c   1.000
_cell.angle_alpha   90.00
_cell.angle_beta   90.00
_cell.angle_gamma   90.00
#
_symmetry.space_group_name_H-M   'P 1'
#
loop_
_entity.id
_entity.type
_entity.pdbx_description
1 polymer ?
#
loop_
_entity_poly.entity_id
_entity_poly.type
_entity_poly.pdbx_seq_one_letter_code
_entity_poly.pdbx_strand_id
1 'polypeptide(L)'
;MSLNKFEPSRTDKGKLDQLLKTHRPLHFTSKYAYLTLWGDEISNQLQFEETINRIAGPTSNVQYAHISPVEKDTDGNNPHQHMLVVLKRPRSYNAQPIFNHSDGTKQKFWYSRVNSYTARTGDIKAIIKYITKKGEGMHKGDPDKKEDIKQTWINALNDMDTYHDYKELEKNLMEINAEKYIQQEGKIKSRWLRKNARRIDMENYTKEDLFPWKEENEGVQTIRKWIKCASGDKYRMGNLFIVGPTKTGKTEFAIQEIFMKYNTFLLRGDSLFDAYDDEQPYRFIIFDDINYDRNLIRLIKALTSSINKKTMVNIKYSKAIVTARPCIHLLNQKE
;
A
#
# COMPACT_ATOMS: atom_id res chain seq x y z
N MET A 1 -5.15 15.04 -36.96
CA MET A 1 -4.20 14.07 -36.39
C MET A 1 -4.95 13.21 -35.37
N SER A 2 -5.09 11.91 -35.61
CA SER A 2 -5.76 11.03 -34.63
C SER A 2 -4.88 10.90 -33.40
N LEU A 3 -5.36 11.35 -32.25
CA LEU A 3 -4.74 11.04 -30.96
C LEU A 3 -4.66 9.51 -30.85
N ASN A 4 -3.43 8.99 -30.86
CA ASN A 4 -3.17 7.57 -30.73
C ASN A 4 -3.61 7.15 -29.32
N LYS A 5 -4.75 6.46 -29.21
CA LYS A 5 -5.42 6.18 -27.92
C LYS A 5 -4.62 5.29 -26.96
N PHE A 6 -3.52 4.72 -27.46
CA PHE A 6 -2.63 3.84 -26.71
C PHE A 6 -1.40 4.56 -26.14
N GLU A 7 -1.22 5.84 -26.46
CA GLU A 7 -0.13 6.65 -25.89
C GLU A 7 -0.62 7.40 -24.64
N PRO A 8 0.20 7.46 -23.57
CA PRO A 8 -0.07 8.29 -22.40
C PRO A 8 -0.20 9.76 -22.77
N SER A 9 -1.22 10.42 -22.24
CA SER A 9 -1.41 11.85 -22.45
C SER A 9 -0.34 12.68 -21.74
N ARG A 10 -0.21 13.98 -22.09
CA ARG A 10 0.64 14.92 -21.33
C ARG A 10 0.27 14.96 -19.84
N THR A 11 -1.01 14.84 -19.52
CA THR A 11 -1.52 14.80 -18.15
C THR A 11 -1.07 13.54 -17.42
N ASP A 12 -1.06 12.38 -18.10
CA ASP A 12 -0.58 11.12 -17.53
C ASP A 12 0.91 11.17 -17.22
N LYS A 13 1.73 11.72 -18.14
CA LYS A 13 3.16 11.96 -17.91
C LYS A 13 3.38 12.88 -16.70
N GLY A 14 2.61 13.96 -16.57
CA GLY A 14 2.68 14.85 -15.42
C GLY A 14 2.34 14.19 -14.08
N LYS A 15 1.31 13.31 -14.05
CA LYS A 15 0.95 12.52 -12.87
C LYS A 15 2.05 11.53 -12.50
N LEU A 16 2.63 10.84 -13.47
CA LEU A 16 3.74 9.93 -13.24
C LEU A 16 4.91 10.67 -12.59
N ASP A 17 5.32 11.82 -13.14
CA ASP A 17 6.44 12.59 -12.59
C ASP A 17 6.16 13.07 -11.16
N GLN A 18 4.91 13.43 -10.84
CA GLN A 18 4.52 13.77 -9.47
C GLN A 18 4.61 12.56 -8.53
N LEU A 19 4.11 11.39 -8.93
CA LEU A 19 4.20 10.16 -8.13
C LEU A 19 5.66 9.78 -7.86
N LEU A 20 6.52 9.88 -8.87
CA LEU A 20 7.96 9.59 -8.75
C LEU A 20 8.65 10.56 -7.78
N LYS A 21 8.42 11.87 -7.92
CA LYS A 21 9.01 12.90 -7.03
C LYS A 21 8.56 12.77 -5.58
N THR A 22 7.30 12.40 -5.37
CA THR A 22 6.71 12.26 -4.03
C THR A 22 6.84 10.85 -3.46
N HIS A 23 7.55 9.95 -4.16
CA HIS A 23 7.72 8.55 -3.78
C HIS A 23 6.41 7.80 -3.52
N ARG A 24 5.33 8.23 -4.18
CA ARG A 24 3.99 7.66 -4.01
C ARG A 24 3.79 6.42 -4.90
N PRO A 25 3.07 5.41 -4.39
CA PRO A 25 2.71 4.24 -5.19
C PRO A 25 1.71 4.58 -6.32
N LEU A 26 1.83 3.84 -7.42
CA LEU A 26 0.78 3.74 -8.44
C LEU A 26 -0.15 2.59 -8.05
N HIS A 27 -1.46 2.86 -8.09
CA HIS A 27 -2.49 1.89 -7.72
C HIS A 27 -3.41 1.55 -8.89
N PHE A 28 -3.60 0.26 -9.15
CA PHE A 28 -4.66 -0.21 -10.03
C PHE A 28 -5.00 -1.67 -9.77
N THR A 29 -6.26 -2.04 -9.93
CA THR A 29 -6.71 -3.43 -9.95
C THR A 29 -7.21 -3.77 -11.35
N SER A 30 -6.60 -4.75 -12.01
CA SER A 30 -7.02 -5.15 -13.36
C SER A 30 -6.61 -6.57 -13.73
N LYS A 31 -7.39 -7.22 -14.60
CA LYS A 31 -7.02 -8.45 -15.31
C LYS A 31 -6.05 -8.15 -16.47
N TYR A 32 -6.13 -6.95 -17.03
CA TYR A 32 -5.34 -6.49 -18.16
C TYR A 32 -4.51 -5.29 -17.75
N ALA A 33 -3.19 -5.45 -17.73
CA ALA A 33 -2.25 -4.36 -17.49
C ALA A 33 -1.63 -3.94 -18.81
N TYR A 34 -2.06 -2.80 -19.35
CA TYR A 34 -1.40 -2.17 -20.49
C TYR A 34 -0.48 -1.06 -19.97
N LEU A 35 0.81 -1.19 -20.24
CA LEU A 35 1.87 -0.39 -19.64
C LEU A 35 2.67 0.29 -20.74
N THR A 36 3.02 1.56 -20.52
CA THR A 36 4.04 2.25 -21.30
C THR A 36 5.28 2.40 -20.43
N LEU A 37 6.42 1.93 -20.93
CA LEU A 37 7.70 1.83 -20.24
C LEU A 37 8.68 2.85 -20.82
N TRP A 38 9.31 3.65 -19.97
CA TRP A 38 10.39 4.57 -20.34
C TRP A 38 11.65 4.30 -19.52
N GLY A 39 12.81 4.61 -20.09
CA GLY A 39 14.11 4.39 -19.45
C GLY A 39 14.93 3.39 -20.25
N ASP A 40 15.63 2.51 -19.54
CA ASP A 40 16.45 1.47 -20.17
C ASP A 40 15.58 0.45 -20.91
N GLU A 41 16.00 0.08 -22.12
CA GLU A 41 15.28 -0.92 -22.92
C GLU A 41 15.28 -2.29 -22.24
N ILE A 42 14.11 -2.93 -22.21
CA ILE A 42 13.99 -4.35 -21.94
C ILE A 42 14.45 -5.10 -23.18
N SER A 43 15.69 -5.57 -23.14
CA SER A 43 16.44 -6.14 -24.27
C SER A 43 16.63 -7.67 -24.15
N ASN A 44 16.33 -8.24 -22.99
CA ASN A 44 16.52 -9.67 -22.74
C ASN A 44 15.38 -10.30 -21.94
N GLN A 45 15.35 -11.63 -21.95
CA GLN A 45 14.32 -12.44 -21.31
C GLN A 45 14.28 -12.27 -19.78
N LEU A 46 15.43 -12.02 -19.14
CA LEU A 46 15.50 -11.85 -17.69
C LEU A 46 14.74 -10.58 -17.25
N GLN A 47 15.05 -9.45 -17.87
CA GLN A 47 14.36 -8.17 -17.62
C GLN A 47 12.85 -8.28 -17.90
N PHE A 48 12.50 -8.98 -18.98
CA PHE A 48 11.10 -9.23 -19.32
C PHE A 48 10.38 -10.03 -18.23
N GLU A 49 10.98 -11.12 -17.73
CA GLU A 49 10.39 -11.93 -16.67
C GLU A 49 10.31 -11.20 -15.34
N GLU A 50 11.32 -10.42 -14.96
CA GLU A 50 11.29 -9.60 -13.74
C GLU A 50 10.14 -8.58 -13.76
N THR A 51 9.92 -7.94 -14.91
CA THR A 51 8.82 -6.99 -15.10
C THR A 51 7.47 -7.68 -14.96
N ILE A 52 7.28 -8.83 -15.64
CA ILE A 52 6.05 -9.62 -15.55
C ILE A 52 5.80 -10.05 -14.10
N ASN A 53 6.82 -10.60 -13.42
CA ASN A 53 6.69 -11.09 -12.06
C ASN A 53 6.32 -9.97 -11.10
N ARG A 54 6.79 -8.75 -11.33
CA ARG A 54 6.43 -7.61 -10.49
C ARG A 54 4.99 -7.15 -10.69
N ILE A 55 4.47 -7.25 -11.92
CA ILE A 55 3.07 -6.93 -12.24
C ILE A 55 2.13 -8.05 -11.80
N ALA A 56 2.45 -9.30 -12.12
CA ALA A 56 1.59 -10.47 -11.94
C ALA A 56 1.71 -11.17 -10.58
N GLY A 57 2.84 -10.98 -9.88
CA GLY A 57 3.28 -11.75 -8.71
C GLY A 57 3.43 -13.23 -9.01
N PRO A 58 2.75 -14.16 -8.31
CA PRO A 58 2.92 -15.59 -8.54
C PRO A 58 2.86 -15.94 -10.03
N THR A 59 3.91 -16.57 -10.55
CA THR A 59 4.14 -16.82 -11.99
C THR A 59 2.98 -17.55 -12.68
N SER A 60 2.18 -18.32 -11.93
CA SER A 60 1.03 -19.06 -12.45
C SER A 60 -0.16 -18.19 -12.88
N ASN A 61 -0.22 -16.92 -12.47
CA ASN A 61 -1.34 -16.04 -12.79
C ASN A 61 -1.21 -15.34 -14.17
N VAL A 62 -0.10 -15.52 -14.87
CA VAL A 62 0.10 -14.92 -16.21
C VAL A 62 -0.56 -15.81 -17.26
N GLN A 63 -1.50 -15.27 -18.01
CA GLN A 63 -2.07 -15.92 -19.21
C GLN A 63 -1.22 -15.60 -20.44
N TYR A 64 -0.93 -14.32 -20.62
CA TYR A 64 -0.19 -13.80 -21.75
C TYR A 64 0.57 -12.55 -21.34
N ALA A 65 1.79 -12.38 -21.83
CA ALA A 65 2.52 -11.13 -21.69
C ALA A 65 3.28 -10.84 -22.99
N HIS A 66 3.34 -9.58 -23.38
CA HIS A 66 4.00 -9.14 -24.62
C HIS A 66 4.59 -7.74 -24.40
N ILE A 67 5.84 -7.54 -24.76
CA ILE A 67 6.49 -6.23 -24.86
C ILE A 67 6.92 -5.92 -26.30
N SER A 68 6.62 -4.71 -26.77
CA SER A 68 7.01 -4.23 -28.09
C SER A 68 8.52 -4.04 -28.20
N PRO A 69 9.08 -4.06 -29.43
CA PRO A 69 10.36 -3.40 -29.70
C PRO A 69 10.34 -1.93 -29.25
N VAL A 70 11.51 -1.32 -29.10
CA VAL A 70 11.61 0.11 -28.75
C VAL A 70 10.96 0.98 -29.82
N GLU A 71 10.02 1.80 -29.37
CA GLU A 71 9.36 2.82 -30.15
C GLU A 71 9.91 4.21 -29.80
N LYS A 72 9.68 5.17 -30.70
CA LYS A 72 9.95 6.59 -30.45
C LYS A 72 8.64 7.35 -30.60
N ASP A 73 8.39 8.30 -29.69
CA ASP A 73 7.30 9.27 -29.82
C ASP A 73 7.32 9.94 -31.21
N THR A 74 6.19 10.47 -31.68
CA THR A 74 6.09 11.22 -32.95
C THR A 74 7.07 12.38 -33.05
N ASP A 75 7.50 12.92 -31.90
CA ASP A 75 8.47 14.02 -31.81
C ASP A 75 9.93 13.51 -31.72
N GLY A 76 10.17 12.20 -31.82
CA GLY A 76 11.48 11.55 -31.93
C GLY A 76 12.31 11.44 -30.64
N ASN A 77 11.92 12.14 -29.57
CA ASN A 77 12.81 12.40 -28.44
C ASN A 77 12.76 11.39 -27.28
N ASN A 78 11.71 10.56 -27.16
CA ASN A 78 11.56 9.65 -26.02
C ASN A 78 11.41 8.20 -26.49
N PRO A 79 12.47 7.38 -26.40
CA PRO A 79 12.34 5.94 -26.60
C PRO A 79 11.47 5.34 -25.49
N HIS A 80 10.57 4.44 -25.86
CA HIS A 80 9.67 3.75 -24.94
C HIS A 80 9.25 2.39 -25.49
N GLN A 81 8.75 1.51 -24.63
CA GLN A 81 8.17 0.22 -25.01
C GLN A 81 6.75 0.11 -24.47
N HIS A 82 5.89 -0.59 -25.20
CA HIS A 82 4.54 -0.90 -24.77
C HIS A 82 4.46 -2.35 -24.35
N MET A 83 3.86 -2.60 -23.19
CA MET A 83 3.73 -3.94 -22.64
C MET A 83 2.27 -4.23 -22.30
N LEU A 84 1.79 -5.39 -22.72
CA LEU A 84 0.52 -5.94 -22.28
C LEU A 84 0.79 -7.15 -21.39
N VAL A 85 0.20 -7.15 -20.19
CA VAL A 85 0.13 -8.31 -19.31
C VAL A 85 -1.33 -8.69 -19.12
N VAL A 86 -1.68 -9.88 -19.56
CA VAL A 86 -2.98 -10.51 -19.36
C VAL A 86 -2.85 -11.52 -18.25
N LEU A 87 -3.56 -11.27 -17.17
CA LEU A 87 -3.62 -12.17 -16.04
C LEU A 87 -4.80 -13.11 -16.19
N LYS A 88 -4.67 -14.32 -15.65
CA LYS A 88 -5.81 -15.25 -15.53
C LYS A 88 -6.84 -14.67 -14.55
N ARG A 89 -6.40 -13.91 -13.54
CA ARG A 89 -7.25 -13.22 -12.55
C ARG A 89 -6.85 -11.76 -12.34
N PRO A 90 -7.81 -10.85 -12.05
CA PRO A 90 -7.49 -9.48 -11.67
C PRO A 90 -6.53 -9.42 -10.48
N ARG A 91 -5.60 -8.49 -10.52
CA ARG A 91 -4.65 -8.25 -9.44
C ARG A 91 -4.54 -6.77 -9.16
N SER A 92 -4.47 -6.44 -7.87
CA SER A 92 -4.12 -5.11 -7.40
C SER A 92 -2.61 -4.92 -7.41
N TYR A 93 -2.17 -3.86 -8.08
CA TYR A 93 -0.81 -3.36 -8.04
C TYR A 93 -0.76 -2.16 -7.09
N ASN A 94 0.19 -2.18 -6.17
CA ASN A 94 0.44 -1.09 -5.21
C ASN A 94 1.95 -0.99 -4.94
N ALA A 95 2.66 -0.30 -5.82
CA ALA A 95 4.07 0.00 -5.63
C ALA A 95 4.45 1.22 -6.46
N GLN A 96 5.63 1.78 -6.22
CA GLN A 96 6.15 2.84 -7.07
C GLN A 96 6.23 2.37 -8.53
N PRO A 97 5.93 3.25 -9.50
CA PRO A 97 5.93 2.93 -10.91
C PRO A 97 7.35 2.87 -11.51
N ILE A 98 8.26 2.14 -10.85
CA ILE A 98 9.67 1.98 -11.22
C ILE A 98 10.04 0.50 -11.14
N PHE A 99 10.50 -0.11 -12.23
CA PHE A 99 11.19 -1.38 -12.25
C PHE A 99 12.69 -1.16 -12.03
N ASN A 100 13.28 -1.95 -11.13
CA ASN A 100 14.72 -2.03 -10.94
C ASN A 100 15.08 -3.49 -11.21
N HIS A 101 15.91 -3.73 -12.22
CA HIS A 101 16.35 -5.06 -12.61
C HIS A 101 17.60 -5.48 -11.86
N SER A 102 17.86 -6.80 -11.82
CA SER A 102 19.05 -7.34 -11.15
C SER A 102 20.36 -6.87 -11.78
N ASP A 103 20.34 -6.55 -13.07
CA ASP A 103 21.50 -6.07 -13.84
C ASP A 103 21.76 -4.55 -13.66
N GLY A 104 20.94 -3.87 -12.87
CA GLY A 104 21.05 -2.43 -12.58
C GLY A 104 20.25 -1.54 -13.52
N THR A 105 19.63 -2.07 -14.58
CA THR A 105 18.76 -1.31 -15.48
C THR A 105 17.46 -0.89 -14.79
N LYS A 106 16.90 0.25 -15.23
CA LYS A 106 15.73 0.86 -14.62
C LYS A 106 14.73 1.38 -15.64
N GLN A 107 13.46 1.16 -15.34
CA GLN A 107 12.34 1.60 -16.16
C GLN A 107 11.30 2.25 -15.26
N LYS A 108 10.80 3.40 -15.68
CA LYS A 108 9.55 3.95 -15.13
C LYS A 108 8.40 3.53 -16.03
N PHE A 109 7.22 3.37 -15.46
CA PHE A 109 6.07 2.94 -16.23
C PHE A 109 4.80 3.70 -15.92
N TRP A 110 3.89 3.75 -16.88
CA TRP A 110 2.53 4.21 -16.66
C TRP A 110 1.54 3.10 -16.97
N TYR A 111 0.55 2.92 -16.09
CA TYR A 111 -0.58 2.04 -16.35
C TYR A 111 -1.68 2.80 -17.07
N SER A 112 -1.93 2.38 -18.30
CA SER A 112 -3.03 2.86 -19.13
C SER A 112 -4.22 1.95 -18.92
N ARG A 113 -5.33 2.49 -18.39
CA ARG A 113 -6.56 1.73 -18.19
C ARG A 113 -7.05 1.18 -19.52
N VAL A 114 -7.23 -0.13 -19.60
CA VAL A 114 -7.91 -0.74 -20.75
C VAL A 114 -9.35 -0.24 -20.82
N ASN A 115 -9.85 -0.07 -22.04
CA ASN A 115 -11.21 0.42 -22.24
C ASN A 115 -12.26 -0.60 -21.74
N SER A 116 -13.47 -0.11 -21.50
CA SER A 116 -14.59 -0.92 -20.99
C SER A 116 -14.96 -2.09 -21.91
N TYR A 117 -14.77 -1.95 -23.23
CA TYR A 117 -15.03 -3.02 -24.19
C TYR A 117 -14.07 -4.20 -23.97
N THR A 118 -12.76 -3.96 -23.97
CA THR A 118 -11.73 -4.96 -23.71
C THR A 118 -11.89 -5.58 -22.32
N ALA A 119 -12.21 -4.77 -21.30
CA ALA A 119 -12.46 -5.29 -19.96
C ALA A 119 -13.65 -6.27 -19.93
N ARG A 120 -14.68 -6.05 -20.77
CA ARG A 120 -15.90 -6.88 -20.83
C ARG A 120 -15.75 -8.12 -21.72
N THR A 121 -15.18 -7.97 -22.91
CA THR A 121 -15.13 -9.03 -23.93
C THR A 121 -13.84 -9.86 -23.86
N GLY A 122 -12.80 -9.30 -23.23
CA GLY A 122 -11.45 -9.81 -23.27
C GLY A 122 -10.78 -9.70 -24.63
N ASP A 123 -11.34 -8.92 -25.56
CA ASP A 123 -10.75 -8.68 -26.87
C ASP A 123 -9.57 -7.71 -26.76
N ILE A 124 -8.37 -8.26 -26.92
CA ILE A 124 -7.09 -7.56 -26.86
C ILE A 124 -6.40 -7.45 -28.23
N LYS A 125 -7.06 -7.87 -29.33
CA LYS A 125 -6.45 -7.94 -30.67
C LYS A 125 -5.92 -6.60 -31.15
N ALA A 126 -6.65 -5.52 -30.86
CA ALA A 126 -6.23 -4.16 -31.21
C ALA A 126 -4.95 -3.74 -30.47
N ILE A 127 -4.80 -4.15 -29.20
CA ILE A 127 -3.61 -3.85 -28.39
C ILE A 127 -2.41 -4.66 -28.90
N ILE A 128 -2.61 -5.95 -29.17
CA ILE A 128 -1.54 -6.81 -29.72
C ILE A 128 -1.07 -6.26 -31.08
N LYS A 129 -2.01 -5.93 -31.98
CA LYS A 129 -1.68 -5.33 -33.28
C LYS A 129 -0.91 -4.01 -33.14
N TYR A 130 -1.19 -3.24 -32.10
CA TYR A 130 -0.47 -2.01 -31.80
C TYR A 130 0.97 -2.29 -31.35
N ILE A 131 1.15 -3.19 -30.38
CA ILE A 131 2.45 -3.58 -29.81
C ILE A 131 3.36 -4.20 -30.89
N THR A 132 2.80 -4.98 -31.82
CA THR A 132 3.59 -5.68 -32.86
C THR A 132 3.86 -4.86 -34.11
N LYS A 133 3.41 -3.59 -34.19
CA LYS A 133 3.47 -2.80 -35.43
C LYS A 133 4.89 -2.55 -35.95
N LYS A 134 5.91 -2.67 -35.08
CA LYS A 134 7.34 -2.46 -35.40
C LYS A 134 8.16 -3.75 -35.38
N GLY A 135 7.54 -4.90 -35.16
CA GLY A 135 8.18 -6.21 -34.99
C GLY A 135 7.51 -7.03 -33.89
N GLU A 136 7.84 -8.32 -33.80
CA GLU A 136 7.17 -9.25 -32.88
C GLU A 136 7.54 -9.08 -31.40
N GLY A 137 8.63 -8.37 -31.08
CA GLY A 137 9.03 -8.13 -29.68
C GLY A 137 9.32 -9.41 -28.90
N MET A 138 9.13 -9.37 -27.57
CA MET A 138 9.21 -10.55 -26.69
C MET A 138 7.83 -10.86 -26.11
N HIS A 139 7.45 -12.14 -26.11
CA HIS A 139 6.16 -12.56 -25.57
C HIS A 139 6.23 -13.92 -24.84
N LYS A 140 5.23 -14.17 -23.99
CA LYS A 140 5.06 -15.41 -23.23
C LYS A 140 3.56 -15.75 -23.13
N GLY A 141 3.24 -17.04 -23.24
CA GLY A 141 1.85 -17.51 -23.17
C GLY A 141 1.10 -17.34 -24.49
N ASP A 142 -0.23 -17.45 -24.42
CA ASP A 142 -1.11 -17.46 -25.59
C ASP A 142 -2.33 -16.56 -25.33
N PRO A 143 -2.57 -15.54 -26.18
CA PRO A 143 -3.66 -14.59 -26.00
C PRO A 143 -5.05 -15.21 -26.28
N ASP A 144 -5.12 -16.27 -27.09
CA ASP A 144 -6.37 -16.92 -27.50
C ASP A 144 -6.77 -18.06 -26.54
N LYS A 145 -5.81 -18.62 -25.78
CA LYS A 145 -6.08 -19.58 -24.70
C LYS A 145 -6.61 -18.89 -23.45
N LYS A 146 -7.93 -18.74 -23.37
CA LYS A 146 -8.65 -18.32 -22.17
C LYS A 146 -8.65 -19.44 -21.11
N GLU A 147 -7.51 -19.64 -20.46
CA GLU A 147 -7.45 -20.47 -19.25
C GLU A 147 -7.95 -19.65 -18.04
N ASP A 148 -9.24 -19.78 -17.72
CA ASP A 148 -9.74 -19.27 -16.45
C ASP A 148 -9.32 -20.23 -15.32
N ILE A 149 -8.47 -19.76 -14.41
CA ILE A 149 -8.32 -20.46 -13.13
C ILE A 149 -9.59 -20.20 -12.33
N LYS A 150 -10.56 -21.12 -12.32
CA LYS A 150 -11.76 -21.04 -11.45
C LYS A 150 -11.33 -20.56 -10.06
N GLN A 151 -11.80 -19.38 -9.66
CA GLN A 151 -11.46 -18.82 -8.36
C GLN A 151 -12.30 -19.56 -7.32
N THR A 152 -11.69 -20.53 -6.66
CA THR A 152 -12.30 -21.18 -5.51
C THR A 152 -12.44 -20.15 -4.37
N TRP A 153 -13.50 -20.28 -3.57
CA TRP A 153 -13.71 -19.49 -2.35
C TRP A 153 -12.45 -19.30 -1.50
N ILE A 154 -11.65 -20.38 -1.33
CA ILE A 154 -10.41 -20.38 -0.55
C ILE A 154 -9.37 -19.40 -1.11
N ASN A 155 -9.14 -19.44 -2.42
CA ASN A 155 -8.19 -18.54 -3.09
C ASN A 155 -8.63 -17.08 -3.00
N ALA A 156 -9.93 -16.78 -3.15
CA ALA A 156 -10.44 -15.42 -3.01
C ALA A 156 -10.27 -14.87 -1.58
N LEU A 157 -10.41 -15.73 -0.57
CA LEU A 157 -10.14 -15.35 0.81
C LEU A 157 -8.63 -15.13 1.06
N ASN A 158 -7.75 -15.87 0.41
CA ASN A 158 -6.31 -15.65 0.53
C ASN A 158 -5.86 -14.34 -0.13
N ASP A 159 -6.51 -13.94 -1.22
CA ASP A 159 -6.20 -12.71 -1.96
C ASP A 159 -6.97 -11.48 -1.44
N MET A 160 -7.81 -11.62 -0.40
CA MET A 160 -8.71 -10.55 0.05
C MET A 160 -7.95 -9.27 0.44
N ASP A 161 -6.75 -9.42 0.98
CA ASP A 161 -5.93 -8.30 1.48
C ASP A 161 -5.40 -7.42 0.34
N THR A 162 -5.42 -7.92 -0.90
CA THR A 162 -4.94 -7.17 -2.07
C THR A 162 -5.94 -6.12 -2.55
N TYR A 163 -7.21 -6.23 -2.18
CA TYR A 163 -8.25 -5.29 -2.59
C TYR A 163 -8.12 -3.96 -1.85
N HIS A 164 -8.13 -2.86 -2.62
CA HIS A 164 -8.01 -1.51 -2.07
C HIS A 164 -9.31 -1.02 -1.44
N ASP A 165 -10.46 -1.35 -2.02
CA ASP A 165 -11.78 -1.06 -1.47
C ASP A 165 -12.48 -2.37 -1.06
N TYR A 166 -13.11 -2.36 0.12
CA TYR A 166 -13.94 -3.45 0.59
C TYR A 166 -15.11 -3.72 -0.36
N LYS A 167 -15.67 -2.71 -1.02
CA LYS A 167 -16.76 -2.89 -2.00
C LYS A 167 -16.35 -3.72 -3.21
N GLU A 168 -15.10 -3.57 -3.66
CA GLU A 168 -14.55 -4.38 -4.75
C GLU A 168 -14.38 -5.84 -4.32
N LEU A 169 -13.92 -6.06 -3.09
CA LEU A 169 -13.82 -7.39 -2.50
C LEU A 169 -15.19 -8.05 -2.35
N GLU A 170 -16.17 -7.34 -1.78
CA GLU A 170 -17.55 -7.78 -1.61
C GLU A 170 -18.15 -8.24 -2.93
N LYS A 171 -18.05 -7.40 -3.97
CA LYS A 171 -18.56 -7.73 -5.30
C LYS A 171 -17.94 -9.01 -5.86
N ASN A 172 -16.62 -9.16 -5.77
CA ASN A 172 -15.96 -10.37 -6.26
C ASN A 172 -16.38 -11.63 -5.48
N LEU A 173 -16.44 -11.55 -4.14
CA LEU A 173 -16.85 -12.69 -3.33
C LEU A 173 -18.31 -13.10 -3.57
N MET A 174 -19.20 -12.13 -3.79
CA MET A 174 -20.59 -12.35 -4.18
C MET A 174 -20.72 -13.04 -5.54
N GLU A 175 -19.88 -12.65 -6.52
CA GLU A 175 -19.81 -13.30 -7.84
C GLU A 175 -19.30 -14.75 -7.77
N ILE A 176 -18.41 -15.06 -6.82
CA ILE A 176 -17.86 -16.41 -6.62
C ILE A 176 -18.85 -17.31 -5.88
N ASN A 177 -19.38 -16.86 -4.74
CA ASN A 177 -20.36 -17.58 -3.93
C ASN A 177 -21.08 -16.64 -2.96
N ALA A 178 -22.23 -16.11 -3.39
CA ALA A 178 -23.04 -15.19 -2.59
C ALA A 178 -23.51 -15.78 -1.25
N GLU A 179 -23.92 -17.05 -1.23
CA GLU A 179 -24.43 -17.69 -0.01
C GLU A 179 -23.34 -17.77 1.08
N LYS A 180 -22.14 -18.21 0.71
CA LYS A 180 -20.99 -18.26 1.64
C LYS A 180 -20.56 -16.88 2.09
N TYR A 181 -20.65 -15.87 1.23
CA TYR A 181 -20.35 -14.49 1.61
C TYR A 181 -21.32 -13.98 2.67
N ILE A 182 -22.63 -14.09 2.42
CA ILE A 182 -23.66 -13.64 3.36
C ILE A 182 -23.49 -14.30 4.73
N GLN A 183 -23.13 -15.59 4.78
CA GLN A 183 -22.88 -16.29 6.05
C GLN A 183 -21.60 -15.83 6.78
N GLN A 184 -20.61 -15.30 6.07
CA GLN A 184 -19.28 -14.97 6.61
C GLN A 184 -18.93 -13.47 6.58
N GLU A 185 -19.86 -12.62 6.14
CA GLU A 185 -19.63 -11.19 5.86
C GLU A 185 -18.91 -10.51 7.02
N GLY A 186 -19.43 -10.63 8.24
CA GLY A 186 -18.84 -9.99 9.42
C GLY A 186 -17.38 -10.43 9.66
N LYS A 187 -17.06 -11.71 9.51
CA LYS A 187 -15.70 -12.24 9.70
C LYS A 187 -14.75 -11.74 8.60
N ILE A 188 -15.23 -11.71 7.35
CA ILE A 188 -14.45 -11.25 6.19
C ILE A 188 -14.17 -9.76 6.31
N LYS A 189 -15.20 -8.95 6.62
CA LYS A 189 -15.08 -7.52 6.86
C LYS A 189 -14.09 -7.21 7.97
N SER A 190 -14.23 -7.86 9.13
CA SER A 190 -13.30 -7.67 10.25
C SER A 190 -11.88 -8.13 9.93
N ARG A 191 -11.69 -9.18 9.12
CA ARG A 191 -10.35 -9.63 8.69
C ARG A 191 -9.72 -8.62 7.72
N TRP A 192 -10.46 -8.20 6.70
CA TRP A 192 -9.97 -7.23 5.72
C TRP A 192 -9.64 -5.89 6.39
N LEU A 193 -10.53 -5.40 7.26
CA LEU A 193 -10.30 -4.18 8.04
C LEU A 193 -9.05 -4.31 8.92
N ARG A 194 -8.84 -5.43 9.62
CA ARG A 194 -7.61 -5.60 10.43
C ARG A 194 -6.34 -5.55 9.58
N LYS A 195 -6.32 -6.21 8.42
CA LYS A 195 -5.14 -6.24 7.54
C LYS A 195 -4.91 -4.91 6.82
N ASN A 196 -5.97 -4.17 6.50
CA ASN A 196 -5.89 -2.88 5.81
C ASN A 196 -5.97 -1.65 6.73
N ALA A 197 -6.21 -1.82 8.04
CA ALA A 197 -6.42 -0.73 9.00
C ALA A 197 -5.31 0.31 8.92
N ARG A 198 -4.05 -0.14 8.96
CA ARG A 198 -2.90 0.76 8.88
C ARG A 198 -2.87 1.57 7.59
N ARG A 199 -3.21 0.96 6.44
CA ARG A 199 -3.26 1.67 5.16
C ARG A 199 -4.35 2.73 5.17
N ILE A 200 -5.55 2.35 5.62
CA ILE A 200 -6.71 3.25 5.75
C ILE A 200 -6.38 4.42 6.68
N ASP A 201 -5.75 4.14 7.83
CA ASP A 201 -5.32 5.17 8.77
C ASP A 201 -4.26 6.08 8.14
N MET A 202 -3.27 5.53 7.42
CA MET A 202 -2.29 6.34 6.71
C MET A 202 -2.95 7.26 5.67
N GLU A 203 -3.88 6.76 4.87
CA GLU A 203 -4.64 7.57 3.91
C GLU A 203 -5.45 8.66 4.60
N ASN A 204 -6.13 8.33 5.70
CA ASN A 204 -6.94 9.28 6.47
C ASN A 204 -6.11 10.36 7.18
N TYR A 205 -4.91 10.01 7.65
CA TYR A 205 -4.05 10.92 8.42
C TYR A 205 -3.02 11.66 7.56
N THR A 206 -2.83 11.28 6.30
CA THR A 206 -1.94 11.99 5.36
C THR A 206 -2.52 13.35 5.02
N LYS A 207 -1.95 14.40 5.62
CA LYS A 207 -2.18 15.79 5.22
C LYS A 207 -1.04 16.23 4.30
N GLU A 208 -1.36 16.51 3.04
CA GLU A 208 -0.38 16.93 2.03
C GLU A 208 0.08 18.39 2.21
N ASP A 209 -0.71 19.19 2.93
CA ASP A 209 -0.52 20.64 3.06
C ASP A 209 0.34 21.06 4.28
N LEU A 210 0.97 20.09 4.96
CA LEU A 210 1.79 20.37 6.14
C LEU A 210 3.26 20.57 5.75
N PHE A 211 3.82 21.71 6.14
CA PHE A 211 5.25 21.97 6.01
C PHE A 211 6.08 21.05 6.93
N PRO A 212 7.30 20.67 6.52
CA PRO A 212 8.22 19.96 7.41
C PRO A 212 8.51 20.76 8.69
N TRP A 213 8.59 20.06 9.81
CA TRP A 213 8.97 20.65 11.09
C TRP A 213 10.40 21.20 11.03
N LYS A 214 10.59 22.46 11.45
CA LYS A 214 11.89 23.14 11.42
C LYS A 214 12.87 22.45 12.36
N GLU A 215 14.03 22.05 11.82
CA GLU A 215 15.12 21.44 12.60
C GLU A 215 15.71 22.39 13.64
N GLU A 216 15.53 23.70 13.49
CA GLU A 216 16.02 24.72 14.44
C GLU A 216 15.30 24.65 15.79
N ASN A 217 14.17 23.96 15.90
CA ASN A 217 13.43 23.82 17.16
C ASN A 217 14.02 22.70 18.04
N GLU A 218 14.58 23.07 19.19
CA GLU A 218 15.19 22.16 20.17
C GLU A 218 14.23 21.05 20.64
N GLY A 219 12.93 21.36 20.78
CA GLY A 219 11.92 20.37 21.14
C GLY A 219 11.77 19.28 20.08
N VAL A 220 11.77 19.68 18.80
CA VAL A 220 11.71 18.74 17.67
C VAL A 220 12.95 17.86 17.62
N GLN A 221 14.14 18.44 17.79
CA GLN A 221 15.41 17.69 17.84
C GLN A 221 15.42 16.66 18.98
N THR A 222 14.99 17.08 20.17
CA THR A 222 14.94 16.23 21.36
C THR A 222 14.00 15.05 21.17
N ILE A 223 12.80 15.30 20.64
CA ILE A 223 11.83 14.24 20.36
C ILE A 223 12.38 13.27 19.30
N ARG A 224 12.99 13.76 18.22
CA ARG A 224 13.61 12.89 17.20
C ARG A 224 14.75 12.04 17.73
N LYS A 225 15.59 12.60 18.61
CA LYS A 225 16.63 11.85 19.31
C LYS A 225 16.02 10.74 20.18
N TRP A 226 14.95 11.04 20.90
CA TRP A 226 14.22 10.04 21.69
C TRP A 226 13.64 8.94 20.79
N ILE A 227 12.99 9.29 19.67
CA ILE A 227 12.44 8.32 18.70
C ILE A 227 13.53 7.39 18.18
N LYS A 228 14.68 7.95 17.79
CA LYS A 228 15.84 7.17 17.29
C LYS A 228 16.38 6.20 18.35
N CYS A 229 16.39 6.59 19.62
CA CYS A 229 16.77 5.70 20.71
C CYS A 229 15.72 4.61 20.96
N ALA A 230 14.45 4.99 21.00
CA ALA A 230 13.32 4.09 21.27
C ALA A 230 12.98 3.13 20.12
N SER A 231 13.41 3.45 18.89
CA SER A 231 13.32 2.56 17.74
C SER A 231 14.32 1.39 17.78
N GLY A 232 15.24 1.34 18.76
CA GLY A 232 16.15 0.21 18.99
C GLY A 232 15.68 -0.75 20.09
N ASP A 233 16.21 -1.98 20.12
CA ASP A 233 15.78 -3.04 21.06
C ASP A 233 16.62 -3.14 22.35
N LYS A 234 17.60 -2.24 22.53
CA LYS A 234 18.66 -2.40 23.54
C LYS A 234 18.37 -1.79 24.91
N TYR A 235 17.50 -0.79 25.02
CA TYR A 235 17.37 0.01 26.25
C TYR A 235 15.92 0.15 26.71
N ARG A 236 15.70 0.05 28.02
CA ARG A 236 14.43 0.46 28.64
C ARG A 236 14.24 1.95 28.43
N MET A 237 13.27 2.32 27.61
CA MET A 237 12.94 3.72 27.35
C MET A 237 11.82 4.18 28.28
N GLY A 238 12.03 5.33 28.91
CA GLY A 238 10.96 6.06 29.60
C GLY A 238 9.96 6.64 28.59
N ASN A 239 8.78 7.00 29.06
CA ASN A 239 7.71 7.55 28.22
C ASN A 239 8.10 8.92 27.67
N LEU A 240 7.65 9.22 26.44
CA LEU A 240 7.71 10.56 25.88
C LEU A 240 6.41 11.31 26.18
N PHE A 241 6.50 12.47 26.81
CA PHE A 241 5.36 13.36 27.00
C PHE A 241 5.54 14.60 26.12
N ILE A 242 4.60 14.83 25.21
CA ILE A 242 4.52 16.05 24.39
C ILE A 242 3.35 16.87 24.94
N VAL A 243 3.69 17.93 25.66
CA VAL A 243 2.73 18.78 26.36
C VAL A 243 2.70 20.16 25.71
N GLY A 244 1.50 20.70 25.50
CA GLY A 244 1.34 22.08 25.06
C GLY A 244 -0.13 22.45 24.84
N PRO A 245 -0.43 23.72 24.54
CA PRO A 245 -1.79 24.17 24.26
C PRO A 245 -2.46 23.42 23.10
N THR A 246 -3.79 23.47 23.05
CA THR A 246 -4.57 22.94 21.92
C THR A 246 -4.19 23.66 20.62
N LYS A 247 -4.27 22.98 19.47
CA LYS A 247 -3.94 23.53 18.13
C LYS A 247 -2.47 23.95 17.92
N THR A 248 -1.54 23.45 18.72
CA THR A 248 -0.09 23.65 18.52
C THR A 248 0.54 22.65 17.54
N GLY A 249 -0.24 21.73 16.98
CA GLY A 249 0.23 20.74 16.01
C GLY A 249 0.90 19.50 16.62
N LYS A 250 0.72 19.23 17.92
CA LYS A 250 1.27 18.03 18.60
C LYS A 250 0.83 16.72 17.94
N THR A 251 -0.46 16.63 17.63
CA THR A 251 -1.06 15.46 17.00
C THR A 251 -0.54 15.28 15.58
N GLU A 252 -0.49 16.37 14.79
CA GLU A 252 0.12 16.37 13.46
C GLU A 252 1.59 15.94 13.49
N PHE A 253 2.37 16.46 14.45
CA PHE A 253 3.77 16.09 14.64
C PHE A 253 3.91 14.58 14.89
N ALA A 254 3.16 14.04 15.85
CA ALA A 254 3.24 12.63 16.21
C ALA A 254 2.79 11.71 15.06
N ILE A 255 1.77 12.12 14.31
CA ILE A 255 1.32 11.40 13.12
C ILE A 255 2.45 11.33 12.09
N GLN A 256 3.03 12.48 11.72
CA GLN A 256 4.02 12.55 10.64
C GLN A 256 5.36 11.91 11.02
N GLU A 257 5.84 12.18 12.24
CA GLU A 257 7.17 11.75 12.66
C GLU A 257 7.19 10.34 13.24
N ILE A 258 6.05 9.81 13.69
CA ILE A 258 5.97 8.53 14.38
C ILE A 258 5.02 7.57 13.67
N PHE A 259 3.73 7.90 13.59
CA PHE A 259 2.72 6.97 13.07
C PHE A 259 2.95 6.57 11.61
N MET A 260 3.32 7.53 10.76
CA MET A 260 3.58 7.28 9.34
C MET A 260 4.91 6.53 9.11
N LYS A 261 5.91 6.74 9.96
CA LYS A 261 7.26 6.17 9.80
C LYS A 261 7.42 4.81 10.45
N TYR A 262 6.65 4.50 11.50
CA TYR A 262 6.78 3.29 12.29
C TYR A 262 5.43 2.63 12.55
N ASN A 263 5.40 1.29 12.64
CA ASN A 263 4.17 0.60 13.00
C ASN A 263 3.75 1.03 14.39
N THR A 264 2.62 1.71 14.53
CA THR A 264 2.28 2.37 15.80
C THR A 264 0.82 2.14 16.11
N PHE A 265 0.54 1.72 17.34
CA PHE A 265 -0.82 1.65 17.82
C PHE A 265 -1.24 3.03 18.32
N LEU A 266 -2.20 3.66 17.65
CA LEU A 266 -2.73 4.97 18.01
C LEU A 266 -4.02 4.80 18.81
N LEU A 267 -4.00 5.32 20.04
CA LEU A 267 -5.08 5.27 21.00
C LEU A 267 -5.63 6.69 21.15
N ARG A 268 -6.93 6.87 20.88
CA ARG A 268 -7.62 8.17 20.91
C ARG A 268 -8.85 8.17 21.79
N GLY A 269 -8.98 9.18 22.65
CA GLY A 269 -10.13 9.36 23.52
C GLY A 269 -10.30 8.21 24.52
N ASP A 270 -11.55 7.82 24.77
CA ASP A 270 -11.93 6.78 25.74
C ASP A 270 -11.90 5.34 25.16
N SER A 271 -11.47 5.18 23.90
CA SER A 271 -11.38 3.85 23.28
C SER A 271 -10.35 3.02 24.02
N LEU A 272 -10.74 1.86 24.57
CA LEU A 272 -9.84 0.93 25.25
C LEU A 272 -9.10 0.07 24.22
N PHE A 273 -8.14 -0.76 24.65
CA PHE A 273 -7.28 -1.62 23.81
C PHE A 273 -8.04 -2.68 22.97
N ASP A 274 -9.34 -2.51 22.74
CA ASP A 274 -10.27 -3.35 21.99
C ASP A 274 -9.84 -3.53 20.54
N ALA A 275 -9.19 -2.51 19.97
CA ALA A 275 -8.63 -2.54 18.62
C ALA A 275 -7.17 -3.00 18.57
N TYR A 276 -6.56 -3.36 19.72
CA TYR A 276 -5.16 -3.79 19.74
C TYR A 276 -5.02 -5.20 19.17
N ASP A 277 -4.23 -5.33 18.11
CA ASP A 277 -3.91 -6.61 17.46
C ASP A 277 -2.51 -7.09 17.89
N ASP A 278 -2.43 -8.15 18.68
CA ASP A 278 -1.17 -8.67 19.21
C ASP A 278 -0.30 -9.38 18.17
N GLU A 279 -0.85 -9.69 16.99
CA GLU A 279 -0.10 -10.18 15.83
C GLU A 279 0.68 -9.06 15.13
N GLN A 280 0.31 -7.79 15.33
CA GLN A 280 0.97 -6.67 14.68
C GLN A 280 2.32 -6.35 15.36
N PRO A 281 3.41 -6.19 14.59
CA PRO A 281 4.71 -5.81 15.14
C PRO A 281 4.75 -4.30 15.41
N TYR A 282 3.92 -3.81 16.33
CA TYR A 282 3.94 -2.41 16.74
C TYR A 282 5.31 -2.06 17.31
N ARG A 283 5.83 -0.89 16.95
CA ARG A 283 7.06 -0.28 17.48
C ARG A 283 6.76 0.68 18.62
N PHE A 284 5.65 1.43 18.51
CA PHE A 284 5.25 2.47 19.46
C PHE A 284 3.77 2.34 19.84
N ILE A 285 3.40 2.94 20.97
CA ILE A 285 2.01 3.20 21.35
C ILE A 285 1.86 4.71 21.57
N ILE A 286 0.89 5.34 20.91
CA ILE A 286 0.57 6.77 21.08
C ILE A 286 -0.76 6.89 21.84
N PHE A 287 -0.77 7.67 22.91
CA PHE A 287 -1.96 8.09 23.64
C PHE A 287 -2.26 9.54 23.27
N ASP A 288 -3.32 9.77 22.52
CA ASP A 288 -3.73 11.08 22.01
C ASP A 288 -5.09 11.46 22.61
N ASP A 289 -5.11 12.55 23.37
CA ASP A 289 -6.32 13.08 24.03
C ASP A 289 -7.03 12.06 24.95
N ILE A 290 -6.25 11.41 25.83
CA ILE A 290 -6.76 10.36 26.71
C ILE A 290 -6.95 10.85 28.14
N ASN A 291 -8.07 10.45 28.75
CA ASN A 291 -8.37 10.66 30.16
C ASN A 291 -7.60 9.65 31.04
N TYR A 292 -6.66 10.14 31.84
CA TYR A 292 -5.86 9.31 32.75
C TYR A 292 -6.62 8.98 34.02
N ASP A 293 -7.38 7.88 34.00
CA ASP A 293 -7.94 7.31 35.22
C ASP A 293 -6.93 6.39 35.95
N ARG A 294 -7.28 5.98 37.18
CA ARG A 294 -6.40 5.14 38.02
C ARG A 294 -6.07 3.78 37.39
N ASN A 295 -6.99 3.22 36.61
CA ASN A 295 -6.82 1.90 35.99
C ASN A 295 -5.93 2.00 34.76
N LEU A 296 -6.15 3.01 33.92
CA LEU A 296 -5.33 3.29 32.76
C LEU A 296 -3.89 3.62 33.16
N ILE A 297 -3.67 4.40 34.23
CA ILE A 297 -2.32 4.68 34.74
C ILE A 297 -1.61 3.38 35.15
N ARG A 298 -2.30 2.46 35.82
CA ARG A 298 -1.73 1.15 36.19
C ARG A 298 -1.36 0.34 34.94
N LEU A 299 -2.21 0.38 33.92
CA LEU A 299 -1.95 -0.29 32.67
C LEU A 299 -0.73 0.31 31.94
N ILE A 300 -0.67 1.64 31.80
CA ILE A 300 0.47 2.33 31.18
C ILE A 300 1.76 1.98 31.92
N LYS A 301 1.77 1.95 33.25
CA LYS A 301 2.92 1.51 34.04
C LYS A 301 3.36 0.07 33.69
N ALA A 302 2.41 -0.84 33.50
CA ALA A 302 2.73 -2.21 33.07
C ALA A 302 3.35 -2.24 31.65
N LEU A 303 2.78 -1.47 30.71
CA LEU A 303 3.23 -1.37 29.31
C LEU A 303 4.58 -0.69 29.11
N THR A 304 5.09 0.01 30.14
CA THR A 304 6.31 0.83 30.07
C THR A 304 7.42 0.28 30.97
N SER A 305 7.09 -0.70 31.81
CA SER A 305 8.02 -1.31 32.78
C SER A 305 9.14 -2.13 32.13
N SER A 306 8.92 -2.68 30.94
CA SER A 306 9.86 -3.56 30.23
C SER A 306 9.49 -3.67 28.75
N ILE A 307 10.44 -3.65 27.82
CA ILE A 307 10.16 -3.82 26.38
C ILE A 307 9.85 -5.29 26.06
N ASN A 308 8.95 -5.54 25.10
CA ASN A 308 8.55 -6.89 24.64
C ASN A 308 7.81 -7.75 25.68
N LYS A 309 7.54 -7.25 26.89
CA LYS A 309 6.74 -7.99 27.87
C LYS A 309 5.26 -7.96 27.49
N LYS A 310 4.64 -9.13 27.44
CA LYS A 310 3.19 -9.26 27.22
C LYS A 310 2.44 -8.99 28.52
N THR A 311 1.46 -8.10 28.46
CA THR A 311 0.57 -7.74 29.58
C THR A 311 -0.87 -8.05 29.18
N MET A 312 -1.57 -8.83 29.99
CA MET A 312 -2.98 -9.11 29.77
C MET A 312 -3.84 -7.94 30.24
N VAL A 313 -4.72 -7.45 29.37
CA VAL A 313 -5.65 -6.36 29.63
C VAL A 313 -7.06 -6.92 29.54
N ASN A 314 -7.81 -6.83 30.64
CA ASN A 314 -9.22 -7.19 30.63
C ASN A 314 -10.01 -6.08 29.93
N ILE A 315 -10.77 -6.47 28.93
CA ILE A 315 -11.68 -5.62 28.19
C ILE A 315 -13.10 -6.12 28.46
N LYS A 316 -14.10 -5.27 28.31
CA LYS A 316 -15.49 -5.68 28.49
C LYS A 316 -15.79 -6.88 27.58
N TYR A 317 -16.09 -8.03 28.19
CA TYR A 317 -16.36 -9.32 27.52
C TYR A 317 -15.17 -9.95 26.76
N SER A 318 -13.93 -9.47 26.95
CA SER A 318 -12.76 -10.00 26.25
C SER A 318 -11.44 -9.81 27.03
N LYS A 319 -10.34 -10.32 26.47
CA LYS A 319 -8.98 -10.11 26.95
C LYS A 319 -8.10 -9.74 25.75
N ALA A 320 -7.31 -8.67 25.89
CA ALA A 320 -6.25 -8.34 24.95
C ALA A 320 -4.89 -8.66 25.56
N ILE A 321 -3.95 -9.15 24.76
CA ILE A 321 -2.56 -9.33 25.17
C ILE A 321 -1.75 -8.20 24.56
N VAL A 322 -1.46 -7.18 25.36
CA VAL A 322 -0.74 -6.00 24.89
C VAL A 322 0.75 -6.20 25.11
N THR A 323 1.52 -6.13 24.02
CA THR A 323 2.98 -6.17 24.10
C THR A 323 3.51 -4.79 24.45
N ALA A 324 4.38 -4.73 25.46
CA ALA A 324 4.98 -3.50 25.93
C ALA A 324 5.90 -2.86 24.89
N ARG A 325 5.67 -1.56 24.66
CA ARG A 325 6.33 -0.73 23.65
C ARG A 325 6.58 0.66 24.22
N PRO A 326 7.59 1.40 23.73
CA PRO A 326 7.77 2.79 24.08
C PRO A 326 6.48 3.59 23.84
N CYS A 327 6.05 4.30 24.88
CA CYS A 327 4.78 5.02 24.93
C CYS A 327 5.01 6.52 24.74
N ILE A 328 4.16 7.14 23.91
CA ILE A 328 4.15 8.58 23.64
C ILE A 328 2.80 9.12 24.07
N HIS A 329 2.80 10.21 24.83
CA HIS A 329 1.62 10.83 25.39
C HIS A 329 1.48 12.24 24.84
N LEU A 330 0.37 12.52 24.16
CA LEU A 330 0.03 13.85 23.68
C LEU A 330 -0.95 14.47 24.67
N LEU A 331 -0.51 15.51 25.37
CA LEU A 331 -1.29 16.14 26.44
C LEU A 331 -1.56 17.60 26.13
N ASN A 332 -2.79 18.01 26.35
CA ASN A 332 -3.12 19.43 26.40
C ASN A 332 -2.73 19.97 27.79
N GLN A 333 -1.99 21.08 27.79
CA GLN A 333 -1.76 21.83 29.02
C GLN A 333 -3.12 22.39 29.47
N LYS A 334 -3.56 22.06 30.69
CA LYS A 334 -4.73 22.72 31.28
C LYS A 334 -4.40 24.20 31.45
N GLU A 335 -5.30 25.07 30.99
CA GLU A 335 -5.29 26.50 31.34
C GLU A 335 -5.44 26.70 32.84
#